data_AF-A0A392RCP8-F1
#
_entry.id   AF-A0A392RCP8-F1
#
_cell.length_a   1.000
_cell.length_b   1.000
_cell.length_c   1.000
_cell.angle_alpha   90.00
_cell.angle_beta   90.00
_cell.angle_gamma   90.00
#
_symmetry.space_group_name_H-M   'P 1'
#
loop_
_entity.id
_entity.type
_entity.pdbx_description
1 polymer ?
#
loop_
_entity_poly.entity_id
_entity_poly.type
_entity_poly.pdbx_seq_one_letter_code
_entity_poly.pdbx_strand_id
1 'polypeptide(L)' 'MDDIWTMKKELPDFMGTNPVGWISVAEEFFTKNKIHPCDKLQWAFMSMEDEVSNVVVYILEPMLWFI' A
#
# COMPACT_ATOMS: atom_id res chain seq x y z
N MET A 1 -7.41 3.43 17.37
CA MET A 1 -5.96 3.17 17.22
C MET A 1 -5.73 1.68 16.97
N ASP A 2 -6.36 0.78 17.73
CA ASP A 2 -6.23 -0.67 17.54
C ASP A 2 -6.78 -1.20 16.21
N ASP A 3 -7.89 -0.65 15.70
CA ASP A 3 -8.48 -1.09 14.42
C ASP A 3 -7.56 -0.81 13.23
N ILE A 4 -6.89 0.35 13.21
CA ILE A 4 -5.93 0.74 12.16
C ILE A 4 -4.70 -0.19 12.21
N TRP A 5 -4.22 -0.51 13.41
CA TRP A 5 -3.09 -1.43 13.57
C TRP A 5 -3.44 -2.87 13.17
N THR A 6 -4.67 -3.30 13.43
CA THR A 6 -5.18 -4.62 13.05
C THR A 6 -5.34 -4.72 11.53
N MET A 7 -5.87 -3.67 10.90
CA MET A 7 -5.95 -3.54 9.44
C MET A 7 -4.55 -3.46 8.79
N LYS A 8 -3.57 -2.80 9.42
CA LYS A 8 -2.19 -2.74 8.92
C LYS A 8 -1.59 -4.14 8.76
N LYS A 9 -1.84 -5.06 9.69
CA LYS A 9 -1.34 -6.44 9.60
C LYS A 9 -1.92 -7.25 8.43
N GLU A 10 -3.06 -6.82 7.88
CA GLU A 10 -3.67 -7.49 6.73
C GLU A 10 -3.09 -7.02 5.39
N LEU A 11 -2.47 -5.82 5.32
CA LEU A 11 -1.76 -5.35 4.14
C LEU A 11 -0.33 -5.94 4.17
N PRO A 12 0.06 -6.78 3.19
CA PRO A 12 1.40 -7.36 3.19
C PRO A 12 2.48 -6.28 3.05
N ASP A 13 3.60 -6.48 3.73
CA ASP A 13 4.74 -5.56 3.61
C ASP A 13 5.32 -5.59 2.19
N PHE A 14 5.66 -4.42 1.67
CA PHE A 14 6.32 -4.29 0.37
C PHE A 14 7.84 -4.39 0.53
N MET A 15 8.38 -5.54 0.11
CA MET A 15 9.80 -5.88 0.22
C MET A 15 10.64 -5.40 -0.99
N GLY A 16 10.14 -4.49 -1.82
CA GLY A 16 10.86 -4.06 -3.04
C GLY A 16 10.83 -5.08 -4.20
N THR A 17 10.34 -6.30 -3.98
CA THR A 17 10.26 -7.37 -4.97
C THR A 17 8.84 -7.51 -5.51
N ASN A 18 8.70 -7.66 -6.83
CA ASN A 18 7.40 -7.81 -7.52
C ASN A 18 6.36 -6.70 -7.20
N PRO A 19 6.61 -5.44 -7.62
CA PRO A 19 5.70 -4.31 -7.37
C PRO A 19 4.30 -4.52 -7.95
N VAL A 20 4.18 -5.17 -9.11
CA VAL A 20 2.88 -5.44 -9.74
C VAL A 20 2.05 -6.40 -8.90
N GLY A 21 2.66 -7.50 -8.43
CA GLY A 21 1.95 -8.45 -7.57
C GLY A 21 1.53 -7.85 -6.24
N TRP A 22 2.37 -6.97 -5.67
CA TRP A 22 2.03 -6.26 -4.45
C TRP A 22 0.88 -5.27 -4.65
N ILE A 23 0.87 -4.50 -5.74
CA ILE A 23 -0.24 -3.58 -6.09
C ILE A 23 -1.57 -4.34 -6.16
N SER A 24 -1.62 -5.49 -6.84
CA SER A 24 -2.85 -6.27 -6.95
C SER A 24 -3.41 -6.69 -5.58
N VAL A 25 -2.54 -7.09 -4.65
CA VAL A 25 -2.95 -7.48 -3.30
C VAL A 25 -3.37 -6.26 -2.47
N ALA A 26 -2.68 -5.14 -2.62
CA ALA A 26 -3.02 -3.88 -1.97
C ALA A 26 -4.38 -3.34 -2.44
N GLU A 27 -4.68 -3.42 -3.74
CA GLU A 27 -5.97 -3.02 -4.30
C GLU A 27 -7.13 -3.87 -3.78
N GLU A 28 -6.94 -5.19 -3.67
CA GLU A 28 -7.91 -6.08 -3.05
C GLU A 28 -8.17 -5.71 -1.59
N PHE A 29 -7.10 -5.42 -0.84
CA PHE A 29 -7.18 -4.96 0.55
C PHE A 29 -7.94 -3.62 0.66
N PHE A 30 -7.63 -2.63 -0.18
CA PHE A 30 -8.31 -1.33 -0.17
C PHE A 30 -9.79 -1.46 -0.49
N THR A 31 -10.14 -2.31 -1.45
CA THR A 31 -11.53 -2.56 -1.85
C THR A 31 -12.32 -3.24 -0.73
N LYS A 32 -11.75 -4.29 -0.13
CA LYS A 32 -12.37 -5.04 0.98
C LYS A 32 -12.62 -4.14 2.19
N ASN A 33 -11.66 -3.28 2.52
CA ASN A 33 -11.71 -2.41 3.69
C ASN A 33 -12.35 -1.03 3.39
N LYS A 34 -12.81 -0.80 2.15
CA LYS A 34 -13.40 0.48 1.70
C LYS A 34 -12.52 1.69 2.04
N ILE A 35 -11.20 1.52 1.88
CA ILE A 35 -10.22 2.59 2.14
C ILE A 35 -10.44 3.70 1.12
N HIS A 36 -10.54 4.93 1.61
CA HIS A 36 -10.76 6.09 0.75
C HIS A 36 -9.56 6.28 -0.21
N PRO A 37 -9.77 6.64 -1.49
CA PRO A 37 -8.68 6.82 -2.45
C PRO A 37 -7.55 7.74 -1.97
N CYS A 38 -7.89 8.82 -1.26
CA CYS A 38 -6.90 9.74 -0.66
C CYS A 38 -6.02 9.10 0.41
N ASP A 39 -6.49 8.05 1.09
CA ASP A 39 -5.78 7.40 2.18
C ASP A 39 -4.92 6.23 1.68
N LYS A 40 -5.20 5.70 0.48
CA LYS A 40 -4.46 4.56 -0.11
C LYS A 40 -2.95 4.80 -0.16
N LEU A 41 -2.53 6.03 -0.47
CA LEU A 41 -1.11 6.41 -0.49
C LEU A 41 -0.48 6.28 0.90
N GLN A 42 -1.13 6.78 1.95
CA GLN A 42 -0.62 6.68 3.31
C GLN A 42 -0.52 5.23 3.77
N TRP A 43 -1.51 4.41 3.44
CA TRP A 43 -1.49 2.98 3.73
C TRP A 43 -0.34 2.27 3.00
N ALA A 44 -0.14 2.56 1.72
CA ALA A 44 0.96 2.00 0.93
C ALA A 44 2.34 2.39 1.49
N PHE A 45 2.49 3.63 1.97
CA PHE A 45 3.71 4.08 2.66
C PHE A 45 3.94 3.35 3.98
N MET A 46 2.90 3.12 4.78
CA MET A 46 3.04 2.45 6.09
C MET A 46 3.39 0.95 5.98
N SER A 47 3.12 0.31 4.84
CA SER A 47 3.44 -1.09 4.54
C SER A 47 4.80 -1.29 3.88
N MET A 48 5.56 -0.23 3.54
CA MET A 48 6.93 -0.43 3.04
C MET A 48 7.88 -0.67 4.21
N GLU A 49 8.81 -1.63 4.06
CA GLU A 49 9.95 -1.72 4.98
C GLU A 49 10.88 -0.50 4.82
N ASP A 50 11.50 -0.09 5.93
CA ASP A 50 12.38 1.10 6.02
C ASP A 50 13.51 1.13 4.97
N GLU A 51 13.94 -0.03 4.46
CA GLU A 51 15.02 -0.12 3.45
C GLU A 51 14.58 0.24 2.02
N VAL A 52 13.28 0.41 1.75
CA VAL A 52 12.72 0.55 0.39
C VAL A 52 12.38 2.01 0.03
N SER A 53 12.94 2.98 0.75
CA SER A 53 12.69 4.42 0.54
C SER A 53 12.98 4.94 -0.88
N ASN A 54 13.79 4.23 -1.68
CA ASN A 54 14.13 4.60 -3.06
C ASN A 54 13.17 4.05 -4.14
N VAL A 55 12.29 3.09 -3.84
CA VAL A 55 11.36 2.49 -4.84
C VAL A 55 10.00 3.23 -4.86
N VAL A 56 9.80 4.11 -3.88
CA VAL A 56 8.60 4.93 -3.65
C VAL A 56 8.12 5.65 -4.92
N VAL A 57 9.02 6.18 -5.75
CA VAL A 57 8.64 6.97 -6.93
C VAL A 57 7.98 6.10 -8.02
N TYR A 58 8.50 4.90 -8.28
CA TYR A 58 8.03 4.06 -9.39
C TYR A 58 6.69 3.36 -9.13
N ILE A 59 6.28 3.25 -7.87
CA ILE A 59 5.05 2.54 -7.45
C ILE A 59 3.92 3.51 -7.18
N LEU A 60 4.23 4.71 -6.68
CA LEU A 60 3.21 5.73 -6.41
C LEU A 60 2.77 6.50 -7.65
N GLU A 61 3.64 6.63 -8.65
CA GLU A 61 3.25 7.20 -9.95
C GLU A 61 2.04 6.48 -10.55
N PRO A 62 2.03 5.14 -10.75
CA PRO A 62 0.85 4.48 -11.29
C PRO A 62 -0.37 4.58 -10.36
N MET A 63 -0.20 4.55 -9.03
CA MET A 63 -1.32 4.71 -8.09
C MET A 63 -1.98 6.09 -8.16
N LEU A 64 -1.24 7.15 -8.47
CA LEU A 64 -1.77 8.51 -8.67
C LEU A 64 -2.70 8.63 -9.89
N TRP A 65 -2.59 7.75 -10.87
CA TRP A 65 -3.48 7.71 -12.04
C TRP A 65 -4.81 7.00 -11.77
N PHE A 66 -4.94 6.31 -10.63
CA PHE A 66 -6.15 5.57 -10.22
C PHE A 66 -6.96 6.28 -9.12
N ILE A 67 -6.61 7.53 -8.78
CA ILE A 67 -7.35 8.41 -7.85
C ILE A 67 -8.15 9.44 -8.64
#